data_AF-A0A7X9J0F7-F1
#
_entry.id   AF-A0A7X9J0F7-F1
#
_cell.length_a   1.000
_cell.length_b   1.000
_cell.length_c   1.000
_cell.angle_alpha   90.00
_cell.angle_beta   90.00
_cell.angle_gamma   90.00
#
_symmetry.space_group_name_H-M   'P 1'
#
loop_
_entity.id
_entity.type
_entity.pdbx_description
1 polymer ?
#
loop_
_entity_poly.entity_id
_entity_poly.type
_entity_poly.pdbx_seq_one_letter_code
_entity_poly.pdbx_strand_id
1 'polypeptide(L)'
;NPTAADRPAASATAAPGGRQDAVGETEPGTTGTTAESGREADAAATTTATPEPPGHPEDGFKFGTYGRVGIAWDGRGGTAEPFSVVSHGPRLEQPAYLELDFGYAMHPTEDVALRMLATVAVFDDLFHFTGDPVQSLAIRNLYVESVWRGWLRFWAGSRMYRGDDVYLFDWWPLDNLNTVGGGAGIDLGAYRVAAHVGMNRLDDDWQTQYLEVPDPVFGSRDVLMLDRPRTIVSLKAERLALPESPDDLGWKVVLYGEGHFIASGTLVREDRTEEWLPDDQGWVAGVQGGLWTGRGDFLNLWLRTGGGLGAYGEMAIPFGVDQEKRALDATEFALVAAGNLELDWFGLLGAAYARWFEDADRNRYDLDDAWEFALALRPHFYLNDWFHVAVEASYQFRKSAGLAVESGEPETPQIWKFAAMPMWVPLGRGTLSRPQIRLVYQISLPNDAARNTLGEDDPRRAHDVEHFIGLQVEWWYNSSYR
;
A
#
# COMPACT_ATOMS: atom_id res chain seq x y z
N ASN A 1 12.06 29.39 -2.04
CA ASN A 1 11.45 29.10 -3.36
C ASN A 1 12.12 29.89 -4.46
N PRO A 2 12.83 29.19 -5.36
CA PRO A 2 12.66 29.41 -6.78
C PRO A 2 12.22 28.10 -7.46
N THR A 3 11.00 28.13 -7.99
CA THR A 3 10.58 27.70 -9.33
C THR A 3 11.25 26.47 -9.95
N ALA A 4 10.43 25.44 -10.12
CA ALA A 4 10.57 24.39 -11.12
C ALA A 4 10.81 24.98 -12.52
N ALA A 5 11.86 24.52 -13.19
CA ALA A 5 12.04 24.66 -14.63
C ALA A 5 12.76 23.42 -15.16
N ASP A 6 12.17 22.88 -16.24
CA ASP A 6 12.78 22.14 -17.33
C ASP A 6 13.41 20.76 -17.07
N ARG A 7 12.60 19.71 -17.27
CA ARG A 7 13.08 18.43 -17.80
C ARG A 7 12.96 18.44 -19.33
N PRO A 8 14.04 18.17 -20.10
CA PRO A 8 13.92 18.05 -21.55
C PRO A 8 13.30 16.71 -21.95
N ALA A 9 12.31 16.79 -22.85
CA ALA A 9 11.72 15.65 -23.52
C ALA A 9 12.76 14.93 -24.41
N ALA A 10 12.93 13.63 -24.21
CA ALA A 10 13.69 12.79 -25.13
C ALA A 10 12.95 12.72 -26.48
N SER A 11 13.63 13.21 -27.51
CA SER A 11 13.13 13.38 -28.87
C SER A 11 13.03 12.02 -29.58
N ALA A 12 11.82 11.68 -30.06
CA ALA A 12 11.61 10.60 -31.01
C ALA A 12 11.96 11.08 -32.42
N THR A 13 13.06 10.59 -32.98
CA THR A 13 13.46 10.86 -34.37
C THR A 13 12.69 9.96 -35.32
N ALA A 14 11.98 10.57 -36.28
CA ALA A 14 11.30 9.88 -37.36
C ALA A 14 12.01 10.05 -38.72
N ALA A 15 11.83 9.01 -39.57
CA ALA A 15 11.84 8.97 -41.05
C ALA A 15 13.20 8.81 -41.79
N PRO A 16 13.24 8.36 -43.09
CA PRO A 16 12.13 8.12 -44.03
C PRO A 16 12.15 6.78 -44.83
N GLY A 17 11.05 6.51 -45.54
CA GLY A 17 10.76 5.26 -46.26
C GLY A 17 11.16 5.18 -47.75
N GLY A 18 10.72 4.09 -48.40
CA GLY A 18 10.78 3.86 -49.86
C GLY A 18 9.95 2.64 -50.31
N ARG A 19 9.01 2.88 -51.23
CA ARG A 19 8.07 1.96 -51.94
C ARG A 19 8.83 0.90 -52.81
N GLN A 20 8.26 -0.20 -53.35
CA GLN A 20 7.12 -0.29 -54.28
C GLN A 20 6.85 -1.78 -54.73
N ASP A 21 5.56 -2.19 -54.81
CA ASP A 21 4.84 -3.03 -55.82
C ASP A 21 5.39 -4.42 -56.28
N ALA A 22 4.65 -5.49 -56.66
CA ALA A 22 3.21 -5.85 -56.71
C ALA A 22 3.01 -7.32 -57.21
N VAL A 23 1.75 -7.82 -57.17
CA VAL A 23 1.07 -8.88 -58.00
C VAL A 23 1.47 -10.36 -57.80
N GLY A 24 0.60 -11.37 -57.68
CA GLY A 24 -0.87 -11.47 -57.74
C GLY A 24 -1.38 -12.92 -57.68
N GLU A 25 -2.72 -13.05 -57.60
CA GLU A 25 -3.65 -14.10 -58.09
C GLU A 25 -3.33 -15.61 -57.81
N THR A 26 -4.25 -16.47 -57.34
CA THR A 26 -5.58 -16.83 -57.88
C THR A 26 -6.38 -17.68 -56.87
N GLU A 27 -7.67 -17.37 -56.68
CA GLU A 27 -8.77 -18.34 -56.42
C GLU A 27 -9.22 -18.97 -57.78
N PRO A 28 -10.14 -19.96 -57.92
CA PRO A 28 -11.28 -20.29 -57.02
C PRO A 28 -11.72 -21.78 -56.93
N GLY A 29 -12.70 -22.06 -56.06
CA GLY A 29 -13.94 -22.71 -56.51
C GLY A 29 -14.43 -24.01 -55.86
N THR A 30 -15.58 -23.90 -55.17
CA THR A 30 -16.78 -24.78 -55.21
C THR A 30 -16.67 -26.23 -54.67
N THR A 31 -17.60 -26.89 -53.96
CA THR A 31 -19.03 -26.75 -53.62
C THR A 31 -19.40 -27.96 -52.75
N GLY A 32 -20.47 -27.92 -51.94
CA GLY A 32 -21.33 -29.11 -51.74
C GLY A 32 -21.66 -29.56 -50.32
N THR A 33 -22.91 -29.32 -49.94
CA THR A 33 -23.72 -29.72 -48.77
C THR A 33 -23.95 -31.24 -48.60
N THR A 34 -24.07 -31.74 -47.34
CA THR A 34 -25.08 -32.69 -46.75
C THR A 34 -24.52 -33.27 -45.43
N ALA A 35 -25.14 -33.07 -44.25
CA ALA A 35 -26.31 -33.72 -43.64
C ALA A 35 -26.04 -35.09 -42.95
N GLU A 36 -26.22 -35.08 -41.62
CA GLU A 36 -26.74 -36.10 -40.68
C GLU A 36 -26.15 -37.53 -40.51
N SER A 37 -25.90 -37.81 -39.21
CA SER A 37 -26.24 -39.04 -38.46
C SER A 37 -25.31 -40.27 -38.53
N GLY A 38 -25.17 -40.94 -37.37
CA GLY A 38 -24.79 -42.36 -37.30
C GLY A 38 -23.73 -42.69 -36.25
N ARG A 39 -24.14 -43.46 -35.24
CA ARG A 39 -23.35 -44.02 -34.14
C ARG A 39 -22.42 -45.17 -34.56
N GLU A 40 -21.62 -45.59 -33.58
CA GLU A 40 -20.84 -46.83 -33.42
C GLU A 40 -19.40 -46.79 -33.96
N ALA A 41 -18.41 -46.58 -33.09
CA ALA A 41 -17.81 -47.56 -32.17
C ALA A 41 -16.89 -48.52 -32.92
N ASP A 42 -15.59 -48.20 -32.90
CA ASP A 42 -14.57 -49.23 -32.98
C ASP A 42 -13.40 -48.90 -32.05
N ALA A 43 -12.91 -49.95 -31.42
CA ALA A 43 -12.16 -49.94 -30.19
C ALA A 43 -10.64 -49.86 -30.37
N ALA A 44 -10.00 -49.45 -29.27
CA ALA A 44 -8.63 -49.79 -28.89
C ALA A 44 -7.46 -49.17 -29.68
N ALA A 45 -6.99 -48.03 -29.19
CA ALA A 45 -5.56 -47.76 -29.10
C ALA A 45 -5.24 -47.30 -27.68
N THR A 46 -4.84 -48.27 -26.86
CA THR A 46 -4.33 -48.12 -25.50
C THR A 46 -2.99 -47.40 -25.56
N THR A 47 -2.98 -46.08 -25.40
CA THR A 47 -1.78 -45.37 -24.94
C THR A 47 -1.85 -45.27 -23.43
N THR A 48 -1.01 -46.08 -22.78
CA THR A 48 -0.61 -45.98 -21.38
C THR A 48 -0.01 -44.59 -21.11
N ALA A 49 -0.87 -43.60 -20.88
CA ALA A 49 -0.51 -42.45 -20.08
C ALA A 49 -0.66 -42.91 -18.63
N THR A 50 0.48 -43.08 -17.96
CA THR A 50 0.53 -43.11 -16.50
C THR A 50 -0.31 -41.92 -16.00
N PRO A 51 -1.32 -42.09 -15.13
CA PRO A 51 -1.96 -40.95 -14.53
C PRO A 51 -0.86 -40.22 -13.76
N GLU A 52 -0.56 -39.00 -14.22
CA GLU A 52 0.16 -38.04 -13.40
C GLU A 52 -0.57 -38.04 -12.04
N PRO A 53 0.14 -38.19 -10.91
CA PRO A 53 -0.51 -38.16 -9.61
C PRO A 53 -1.40 -36.92 -9.58
N PRO A 54 -2.64 -37.00 -9.06
CA PRO A 54 -3.50 -35.85 -9.01
C PRO A 54 -2.70 -34.74 -8.34
N GLY A 55 -2.46 -33.64 -9.08
CA GLY A 55 -1.76 -32.48 -8.54
C GLY A 55 -2.41 -32.12 -7.22
N HIS A 56 -1.60 -31.63 -6.27
CA HIS A 56 -2.19 -31.17 -5.01
C HIS A 56 -3.28 -30.16 -5.39
N PRO A 57 -4.50 -30.21 -4.81
CA PRO A 57 -5.61 -29.35 -5.22
C PRO A 57 -5.30 -27.84 -5.13
N GLU A 58 -4.17 -27.48 -4.52
CA GLU A 58 -3.64 -26.13 -4.41
C GLU A 58 -2.62 -25.75 -5.51
N ASP A 59 -2.09 -26.71 -6.28
CA ASP A 59 -1.13 -26.45 -7.35
C ASP A 59 -1.74 -25.62 -8.49
N GLY A 60 -0.89 -24.85 -9.17
CA GLY A 60 -1.23 -24.09 -10.36
C GLY A 60 -1.32 -22.59 -10.15
N PHE A 61 -1.79 -21.93 -11.21
CA PHE A 61 -1.92 -20.48 -11.26
C PHE A 61 -3.02 -19.97 -10.32
N LYS A 62 -2.72 -18.89 -9.61
CA LYS A 62 -3.64 -18.16 -8.74
C LYS A 62 -3.71 -16.72 -9.21
N PHE A 63 -4.92 -16.18 -9.24
CA PHE A 63 -5.15 -14.76 -9.51
C PHE A 63 -5.76 -14.11 -8.28
N GLY A 64 -5.25 -12.94 -7.92
CA GLY A 64 -5.82 -12.05 -6.94
C GLY A 64 -5.86 -10.62 -7.45
N THR A 65 -6.71 -9.81 -6.84
CA THR A 65 -6.79 -8.38 -7.13
C THR A 65 -7.34 -7.63 -5.94
N TYR A 66 -6.83 -6.43 -5.72
CA TYR A 66 -7.45 -5.41 -4.88
C TYR A 66 -7.55 -4.14 -5.71
N GLY A 67 -8.63 -3.40 -5.60
CA GLY A 67 -8.70 -2.11 -6.27
C GLY A 67 -9.81 -1.22 -5.79
N ARG A 68 -9.64 0.06 -6.11
CA ARG A 68 -10.65 1.10 -5.93
C ARG A 68 -10.56 2.08 -7.09
N VAL A 69 -11.72 2.52 -7.56
CA VAL A 69 -11.81 3.60 -8.55
C VAL A 69 -13.11 4.34 -8.32
N GLY A 70 -13.10 5.64 -8.59
CA GLY A 70 -14.31 6.44 -8.52
C GLY A 70 -14.14 7.78 -9.21
N ILE A 71 -15.24 8.51 -9.24
CA ILE A 71 -15.28 9.92 -9.59
C ILE A 71 -15.81 10.69 -8.38
N ALA A 72 -15.34 11.92 -8.18
CA ALA A 72 -15.79 12.75 -7.08
C ALA A 72 -15.80 14.24 -7.46
N TRP A 73 -16.82 14.94 -6.98
CA TRP A 73 -17.08 16.35 -7.23
C TRP A 73 -17.13 17.13 -5.92
N ASP A 74 -16.58 18.35 -5.94
CA ASP A 74 -16.40 19.24 -4.78
C ASP A 74 -17.62 20.10 -4.42
N GLY A 75 -18.74 19.95 -5.13
CA GLY A 75 -19.92 20.78 -4.93
C GLY A 75 -19.89 22.15 -5.66
N ARG A 76 -18.75 22.52 -6.27
CA ARG A 76 -18.48 23.86 -6.83
C ARG A 76 -18.02 23.83 -8.29
N GLY A 77 -17.76 22.65 -8.82
CA GLY A 77 -17.44 22.43 -10.25
C GLY A 77 -16.06 21.82 -10.47
N GLY A 78 -15.30 21.60 -9.40
CA GLY A 78 -14.00 20.93 -9.41
C GLY A 78 -14.07 19.48 -8.93
N THR A 79 -12.92 18.80 -9.02
CA THR A 79 -12.72 17.47 -8.43
C THR A 79 -12.65 17.60 -6.91
N ALA A 80 -13.26 16.67 -6.18
CA ALA A 80 -13.10 16.64 -4.73
C ALA A 80 -11.69 16.13 -4.39
N GLU A 81 -10.99 16.84 -3.50
CA GLU A 81 -9.65 16.49 -3.05
C GLU A 81 -9.63 16.00 -1.60
N PRO A 82 -8.73 15.08 -1.24
CA PRO A 82 -8.53 14.69 0.14
C PRO A 82 -8.10 15.87 1.01
N PHE A 83 -8.58 15.92 2.25
CA PHE A 83 -8.12 16.88 3.25
C PHE A 83 -7.86 16.21 4.60
N SER A 84 -6.60 16.14 5.02
CA SER A 84 -6.18 15.57 6.30
C SER A 84 -5.25 16.54 7.01
N VAL A 85 -5.31 16.58 8.34
CA VAL A 85 -4.34 17.31 9.19
C VAL A 85 -3.43 16.37 9.98
N VAL A 86 -3.61 15.06 9.79
CA VAL A 86 -2.84 13.99 10.45
C VAL A 86 -2.20 13.08 9.41
N SER A 87 -1.18 12.33 9.84
CA SER A 87 -0.37 11.46 8.98
C SER A 87 -1.18 10.30 8.36
N HIS A 88 -2.19 9.79 9.06
CA HIS A 88 -3.04 8.69 8.61
C HIS A 88 -4.53 9.07 8.70
N GLY A 89 -5.04 9.81 7.71
CA GLY A 89 -6.43 10.24 7.66
C GLY A 89 -7.44 9.13 7.26
N PRO A 90 -8.75 9.36 7.45
CA PRO A 90 -9.83 8.48 6.97
C PRO A 90 -9.76 8.25 5.46
N ARG A 91 -9.96 7.01 5.02
CA ARG A 91 -9.67 6.58 3.65
C ARG A 91 -10.74 6.85 2.58
N LEU A 92 -11.90 7.43 2.92
CA LEU A 92 -13.03 7.52 1.98
C LEU A 92 -12.70 8.31 0.70
N GLU A 93 -11.78 9.27 0.81
CA GLU A 93 -11.35 10.16 -0.27
C GLU A 93 -10.14 9.62 -1.05
N GLN A 94 -9.68 8.40 -0.77
CA GLN A 94 -8.45 7.90 -1.39
C GLN A 94 -8.54 7.80 -2.92
N PRO A 95 -7.42 8.11 -3.61
CA PRO A 95 -7.35 8.10 -5.07
C PRO A 95 -7.51 6.69 -5.65
N ALA A 96 -7.69 6.61 -6.98
CA ALA A 96 -7.76 5.32 -7.65
C ALA A 96 -6.49 4.50 -7.43
N TYR A 97 -6.65 3.18 -7.29
CA TYR A 97 -5.54 2.26 -7.08
C TYR A 97 -5.95 0.84 -7.48
N LEU A 98 -5.03 0.08 -8.04
CA LEU A 98 -5.23 -1.33 -8.41
C LEU A 98 -3.98 -2.14 -8.10
N GLU A 99 -4.17 -3.34 -7.57
CA GLU A 99 -3.18 -4.40 -7.51
C GLU A 99 -3.71 -5.64 -8.24
N LEU A 100 -2.84 -6.23 -9.05
CA LEU A 100 -3.05 -7.50 -9.74
C LEU A 100 -1.99 -8.49 -9.26
N ASP A 101 -2.46 -9.55 -8.61
CA ASP A 101 -1.63 -10.61 -8.04
C ASP A 101 -1.64 -11.82 -8.98
N PHE A 102 -0.45 -12.21 -9.44
CA PHE A 102 -0.20 -13.37 -10.28
C PHE A 102 0.64 -14.37 -9.48
N GLY A 103 -0.01 -15.40 -8.96
CA GLY A 103 0.60 -16.44 -8.15
C GLY A 103 0.76 -17.76 -8.91
N TYR A 104 1.76 -18.55 -8.55
CA TYR A 104 1.83 -19.97 -8.91
C TYR A 104 2.26 -20.77 -7.69
N ALA A 105 1.45 -21.75 -7.30
CA ALA A 105 1.75 -22.67 -6.21
C ALA A 105 2.11 -24.05 -6.79
N MET A 106 3.07 -24.74 -6.17
CA MET A 106 3.41 -26.12 -6.52
C MET A 106 3.96 -26.88 -5.32
N HIS A 107 3.74 -28.19 -5.30
CA HIS A 107 4.31 -29.10 -4.32
C HIS A 107 5.28 -30.08 -5.00
N PRO A 108 6.55 -29.70 -5.22
CA PRO A 108 7.52 -30.56 -5.91
C PRO A 108 7.80 -31.88 -5.16
N THR A 109 7.57 -31.92 -3.84
CA THR A 109 7.57 -33.15 -3.03
C THR A 109 6.50 -33.05 -1.95
N GLU A 110 6.17 -34.15 -1.29
CA GLU A 110 5.24 -34.15 -0.14
C GLU A 110 5.70 -33.26 1.03
N ASP A 111 7.02 -33.04 1.13
CA ASP A 111 7.65 -32.25 2.19
C ASP A 111 7.85 -30.78 1.79
N VAL A 112 7.66 -30.38 0.53
CA VAL A 112 8.00 -29.04 0.04
C VAL A 112 6.83 -28.42 -0.69
N ALA A 113 6.35 -27.28 -0.21
CA ALA A 113 5.49 -26.37 -0.96
C ALA A 113 6.30 -25.17 -1.46
N LEU A 114 6.01 -24.70 -2.66
CA LEU A 114 6.56 -23.49 -3.27
C LEU A 114 5.43 -22.56 -3.71
N ARG A 115 5.66 -21.26 -3.55
CA ARG A 115 4.79 -20.20 -4.04
C ARG A 115 5.61 -19.11 -4.69
N MET A 116 5.31 -18.79 -5.93
CA MET A 116 5.79 -17.59 -6.61
C MET A 116 4.68 -16.55 -6.62
N LEU A 117 5.02 -15.27 -6.41
CA LEU A 117 4.06 -14.18 -6.50
C LEU A 117 4.67 -12.98 -7.22
N ALA A 118 3.94 -12.46 -8.21
CA ALA A 118 4.17 -11.15 -8.79
C ALA A 118 2.94 -10.26 -8.55
N THR A 119 3.15 -9.04 -8.03
CA THR A 119 2.08 -8.05 -7.84
C THR A 119 2.39 -6.82 -8.67
N VAL A 120 1.52 -6.49 -9.62
CA VAL A 120 1.57 -5.22 -10.36
C VAL A 120 0.59 -4.25 -9.72
N ALA A 121 1.09 -3.07 -9.31
CA ALA A 121 0.28 -1.97 -8.83
C ALA A 121 0.14 -0.89 -9.91
N VAL A 122 -1.07 -0.36 -10.04
CA VAL A 122 -1.43 0.78 -10.87
C VAL A 122 -1.88 1.90 -9.94
N PHE A 123 -1.22 3.05 -10.04
CA PHE A 123 -1.57 4.24 -9.27
C PHE A 123 -2.68 5.04 -9.98
N ASP A 124 -3.03 6.21 -9.45
CA ASP A 124 -4.05 7.09 -10.03
C ASP A 124 -3.61 7.67 -11.39
N ASP A 125 -4.32 8.66 -11.92
CA ASP A 125 -4.11 9.30 -13.23
C ASP A 125 -4.67 8.50 -14.41
N LEU A 126 -5.87 7.95 -14.22
CA LEU A 126 -6.56 7.19 -15.26
C LEU A 126 -6.68 8.00 -16.55
N PHE A 127 -6.22 7.43 -17.67
CA PHE A 127 -6.32 8.03 -19.01
C PHE A 127 -7.71 8.60 -19.34
N HIS A 128 -8.79 7.92 -18.92
CA HIS A 128 -10.16 8.37 -19.18
C HIS A 128 -10.54 9.66 -18.43
N PHE A 129 -9.76 10.05 -17.43
CA PHE A 129 -9.92 11.29 -16.69
C PHE A 129 -8.91 12.35 -17.12
N THR A 130 -7.62 11.99 -17.20
CA THR A 130 -6.53 12.94 -17.46
C THR A 130 -6.25 13.15 -18.96
N GLY A 131 -6.55 12.16 -19.79
CA GLY A 131 -6.11 12.10 -21.19
C GLY A 131 -4.62 11.81 -21.36
N ASP A 132 -3.86 11.62 -20.26
CA ASP A 132 -2.44 11.29 -20.31
C ASP A 132 -2.26 9.78 -20.55
N PRO A 133 -1.60 9.36 -21.64
CA PRO A 133 -1.34 7.94 -21.89
C PRO A 133 -0.24 7.36 -20.98
N VAL A 134 0.49 8.17 -20.22
CA VAL A 134 1.54 7.72 -19.30
C VAL A 134 0.90 7.31 -17.97
N GLN A 135 1.08 6.06 -17.58
CA GLN A 135 0.56 5.50 -16.33
C GLN A 135 1.71 5.14 -15.37
N SER A 136 1.59 5.55 -14.11
CA SER A 136 2.49 5.12 -13.04
C SER A 136 2.19 3.69 -12.63
N LEU A 137 3.18 2.80 -12.74
CA LEU A 137 3.10 1.37 -12.40
C LEU A 137 4.26 0.97 -11.47
N ALA A 138 4.01 0.03 -10.57
CA ALA A 138 5.07 -0.58 -9.75
C ALA A 138 4.92 -2.11 -9.67
N ILE A 139 6.04 -2.83 -9.69
CA ILE A 139 6.09 -4.24 -9.30
C ILE A 139 6.33 -4.26 -7.80
N ARG A 140 5.28 -4.56 -7.02
CA ARG A 140 5.33 -4.46 -5.54
C ARG A 140 5.70 -5.77 -4.85
N ASN A 141 5.42 -6.90 -5.49
CA ASN A 141 5.94 -8.19 -5.10
C ASN A 141 6.54 -8.86 -6.32
N LEU A 142 7.67 -9.52 -6.12
CA LEU A 142 8.31 -10.45 -7.04
C LEU A 142 9.20 -11.36 -6.21
N TYR A 143 8.63 -12.42 -5.66
CA TYR A 143 9.35 -13.32 -4.76
C TYR A 143 8.94 -14.79 -4.92
N VAL A 144 9.80 -15.65 -4.38
CA VAL A 144 9.51 -17.08 -4.17
C VAL A 144 9.54 -17.36 -2.67
N GLU A 145 8.55 -18.11 -2.20
CA GLU A 145 8.46 -18.64 -0.85
C GLU A 145 8.40 -20.16 -0.89
N SER A 146 9.04 -20.82 0.08
CA SER A 146 9.01 -22.25 0.27
C SER A 146 8.59 -22.58 1.69
N VAL A 147 7.72 -23.59 1.84
CA VAL A 147 7.37 -24.18 3.13
C VAL A 147 7.86 -25.62 3.15
N TRP A 148 8.75 -25.94 4.08
CA TRP A 148 9.28 -27.27 4.28
C TRP A 148 8.60 -27.95 5.47
N ARG A 149 8.02 -29.12 5.21
CA ARG A 149 7.33 -30.00 6.17
C ARG A 149 6.21 -29.31 6.96
N GLY A 150 5.66 -28.22 6.41
CA GLY A 150 4.61 -27.42 7.02
C GLY A 150 5.03 -26.55 8.21
N TRP A 151 6.32 -26.53 8.60
CA TRP A 151 6.78 -25.77 9.77
C TRP A 151 7.92 -24.80 9.51
N LEU A 152 8.75 -25.02 8.48
CA LEU A 152 9.88 -24.15 8.17
C LEU A 152 9.57 -23.36 6.91
N ARG A 153 9.68 -22.04 6.95
CA ARG A 153 9.38 -21.14 5.83
C ARG A 153 10.61 -20.37 5.43
N PHE A 154 10.81 -20.18 4.13
CA PHE A 154 11.84 -19.32 3.56
C PHE A 154 11.26 -18.52 2.42
N TRP A 155 11.72 -17.30 2.23
CA TRP A 155 11.40 -16.53 1.02
C TRP A 155 12.58 -15.68 0.58
N ALA A 156 12.63 -15.38 -0.71
CA ALA A 156 13.59 -14.43 -1.30
C ALA A 156 12.96 -13.69 -2.49
N GLY A 157 13.25 -12.40 -2.59
CA GLY A 157 12.77 -11.53 -3.68
C GLY A 157 12.36 -10.13 -3.19
N SER A 158 11.63 -9.41 -4.04
CA SER A 158 10.96 -8.16 -3.67
C SER A 158 9.63 -8.46 -2.99
N ARG A 159 9.43 -7.99 -1.76
CA ARG A 159 8.22 -8.31 -0.99
C ARG A 159 7.70 -7.12 -0.20
N MET A 160 6.39 -6.94 -0.25
CA MET A 160 5.62 -6.20 0.75
C MET A 160 5.48 -7.09 1.99
N TYR A 161 6.42 -6.97 2.93
CA TYR A 161 6.41 -7.72 4.18
C TYR A 161 5.52 -7.00 5.19
N ARG A 162 4.27 -7.47 5.29
CA ARG A 162 3.20 -6.82 6.04
C ARG A 162 2.50 -7.70 7.07
N GLY A 163 1.99 -7.06 8.12
CA GLY A 163 1.04 -7.64 9.07
C GLY A 163 -0.36 -7.07 8.91
N ASP A 164 -1.08 -6.99 10.02
CA ASP A 164 -2.45 -6.46 10.05
C ASP A 164 -2.47 -4.94 9.82
N ASP A 165 -3.50 -4.46 9.12
CA ASP A 165 -3.77 -3.06 8.88
C ASP A 165 -4.95 -2.52 9.70
N VAL A 166 -5.01 -1.19 9.72
CA VAL A 166 -6.14 -0.40 10.18
C VAL A 166 -6.94 0.00 8.94
N TYR A 167 -7.90 -0.84 8.55
CA TYR A 167 -8.64 -0.69 7.30
C TYR A 167 -9.16 0.74 7.06
N LEU A 168 -9.73 1.42 8.07
CA LEU A 168 -10.32 2.77 7.91
C LEU A 168 -9.29 3.90 7.68
N PHE A 169 -8.02 3.67 8.03
CA PHE A 169 -6.92 4.63 7.86
C PHE A 169 -5.87 4.17 6.83
N ASP A 170 -6.03 2.98 6.23
CA ASP A 170 -5.10 2.39 5.26
C ASP A 170 -3.65 2.36 5.77
N TRP A 171 -3.48 1.97 7.04
CA TRP A 171 -2.22 2.05 7.75
C TRP A 171 -1.85 0.72 8.40
N TRP A 172 -0.59 0.31 8.25
CA TRP A 172 0.00 -0.88 8.88
C TRP A 172 0.91 -0.43 10.04
N PRO A 173 0.49 -0.61 11.32
CA PRO A 173 1.22 -0.02 12.45
C PRO A 173 2.56 -0.66 12.80
N LEU A 174 2.86 -1.90 12.40
CA LEU A 174 4.10 -2.59 12.79
C LEU A 174 4.96 -2.95 11.58
N ASP A 175 4.78 -4.16 11.05
CA ASP A 175 5.45 -4.67 9.86
C ASP A 175 4.80 -4.07 8.62
N ASN A 176 5.41 -3.03 8.08
CA ASN A 176 5.05 -2.42 6.80
C ASN A 176 6.31 -2.15 6.00
N LEU A 177 6.93 -3.22 5.49
CA LEU A 177 8.23 -3.10 4.82
C LEU A 177 8.11 -3.43 3.33
N ASN A 178 8.70 -2.58 2.49
CA ASN A 178 8.89 -2.84 1.07
C ASN A 178 10.39 -3.00 0.80
N THR A 179 10.86 -4.26 0.68
CA THR A 179 12.30 -4.56 0.55
C THR A 179 12.57 -5.60 -0.54
N VAL A 180 13.79 -5.57 -1.07
CA VAL A 180 14.39 -6.69 -1.80
C VAL A 180 15.29 -7.44 -0.83
N GLY A 181 15.01 -8.72 -0.59
CA GLY A 181 15.72 -9.47 0.44
C GLY A 181 15.22 -10.89 0.60
N GLY A 182 15.22 -11.37 1.84
CA GLY A 182 14.70 -12.68 2.18
C GLY A 182 14.39 -12.82 3.67
N GLY A 183 13.67 -13.88 4.00
CA GLY A 183 13.30 -14.17 5.38
C GLY A 183 13.15 -15.65 5.62
N ALA A 184 13.14 -16.01 6.90
CA ALA A 184 12.94 -17.36 7.37
C ALA A 184 11.96 -17.34 8.55
N GLY A 185 11.16 -18.39 8.68
CA GLY A 185 10.23 -18.53 9.80
C GLY A 185 9.98 -19.96 10.22
N ILE A 186 9.57 -20.14 11.46
CA ILE A 186 9.28 -21.43 12.07
C ILE A 186 7.89 -21.37 12.70
N ASP A 187 7.05 -22.34 12.38
CA ASP A 187 5.73 -22.56 12.99
C ASP A 187 5.80 -23.74 13.98
N LEU A 188 5.52 -23.47 15.26
CA LEU A 188 5.57 -24.42 16.37
C LEU A 188 4.19 -24.51 17.04
N GLY A 189 3.20 -24.98 16.28
CA GLY A 189 1.80 -25.05 16.73
C GLY A 189 1.23 -23.65 16.94
N ALA A 190 1.01 -23.26 18.20
CA ALA A 190 0.46 -21.95 18.57
C ALA A 190 1.46 -20.79 18.46
N TYR A 191 2.74 -21.08 18.21
CA TYR A 191 3.80 -20.08 18.13
C TYR A 191 4.34 -19.96 16.72
N ARG A 192 4.64 -18.74 16.29
CA ARG A 192 5.32 -18.45 15.03
C ARG A 192 6.47 -17.50 15.29
N VAL A 193 7.64 -17.77 14.72
CA VAL A 193 8.78 -16.84 14.77
C VAL A 193 9.26 -16.62 13.35
N ALA A 194 9.49 -15.37 12.97
CA ALA A 194 9.98 -15.01 11.64
C ALA A 194 11.06 -13.93 11.74
N ALA A 195 12.10 -14.06 10.92
CA ALA A 195 13.13 -13.07 10.75
C ALA A 195 13.25 -12.69 9.26
N HIS A 196 13.60 -11.44 9.01
CA HIS A 196 13.76 -10.90 7.66
C HIS A 196 14.98 -9.98 7.61
N VAL A 197 15.69 -10.00 6.48
CA VAL A 197 16.68 -9.00 6.09
C VAL A 197 16.41 -8.59 4.65
N GLY A 198 16.42 -7.29 4.39
CA GLY A 198 16.25 -6.75 3.06
C GLY A 198 16.82 -5.36 2.92
N MET A 199 16.87 -4.88 1.69
CA MET A 199 17.35 -3.54 1.37
C MET A 199 16.32 -2.83 0.51
N ASN A 200 16.26 -1.51 0.66
CA ASN A 200 15.69 -0.61 -0.32
C ASN A 200 16.70 0.50 -0.62
N ARG A 201 16.64 1.03 -1.84
CA ARG A 201 17.44 2.18 -2.26
C ARG A 201 16.51 3.11 -2.99
N LEU A 202 16.21 4.23 -2.36
CA LEU A 202 15.33 5.23 -2.93
C LEU A 202 16.04 5.96 -4.08
N ASP A 203 15.25 6.36 -5.08
CA ASP A 203 15.71 7.16 -6.21
C ASP A 203 15.61 8.64 -5.83
N ASP A 204 16.52 9.05 -4.95
CA ASP A 204 16.63 10.40 -4.42
C ASP A 204 18.10 10.74 -4.12
N ASP A 205 18.42 12.04 -4.08
CA ASP A 205 19.78 12.56 -3.93
C ASP A 205 20.47 12.15 -2.61
N TRP A 206 19.74 11.67 -1.60
CA TRP A 206 20.32 11.21 -0.34
C TRP A 206 20.76 9.74 -0.38
N GLN A 207 20.24 8.94 -1.31
CA GLN A 207 20.55 7.51 -1.44
C GLN A 207 21.20 7.11 -2.77
N THR A 208 20.87 7.76 -3.87
CA THR A 208 21.37 7.40 -5.20
C THR A 208 21.69 8.65 -6.00
N GLN A 209 22.87 8.69 -6.64
CA GLN A 209 23.21 9.75 -7.57
C GLN A 209 23.97 9.20 -8.77
N TYR A 210 23.51 9.54 -9.97
CA TYR A 210 24.23 9.34 -11.22
C TYR A 210 24.71 10.70 -11.74
N LEU A 211 25.96 10.75 -12.20
CA LEU A 211 26.46 11.89 -12.96
C LEU A 211 26.77 11.47 -14.38
N GLU A 212 26.16 12.19 -15.32
CA GLU A 212 26.47 12.09 -16.73
C GLU A 212 27.85 12.74 -16.98
N VAL A 213 28.80 11.95 -17.47
CA VAL A 213 30.15 12.40 -17.82
C VAL A 213 30.43 12.13 -19.29
N PRO A 214 31.29 12.93 -19.94
CA PRO A 214 31.71 12.66 -21.32
C PRO A 214 32.32 11.26 -21.43
N ASP A 215 31.85 10.47 -22.40
CA ASP A 215 32.46 9.19 -22.71
C ASP A 215 33.71 9.42 -23.58
N PRO A 216 34.86 8.79 -23.28
CA PRO A 216 36.09 8.97 -24.06
C PRO A 216 35.99 8.56 -25.54
N VAL A 217 35.01 7.73 -25.90
CA VAL A 217 34.84 7.22 -27.27
C VAL A 217 33.76 8.00 -28.01
N PHE A 218 32.54 8.08 -27.46
CA PHE A 218 31.44 8.81 -28.07
C PHE A 218 30.28 9.03 -27.10
N GLY A 219 29.76 10.26 -27.04
CA GLY A 219 28.58 10.61 -26.25
C GLY A 219 28.89 10.82 -24.77
N SER A 220 27.99 10.37 -23.92
CA SER A 220 28.04 10.47 -22.47
C SER A 220 27.77 9.12 -21.83
N ARG A 221 28.19 8.96 -20.58
CA ARG A 221 27.88 7.81 -19.75
C ARG A 221 27.49 8.25 -18.36
N ASP A 222 26.56 7.53 -17.74
CA ASP A 222 26.23 7.73 -16.34
C ASP A 222 27.25 7.01 -15.45
N VAL A 223 27.75 7.74 -14.47
CA VAL A 223 28.61 7.21 -13.41
C VAL A 223 27.84 7.28 -12.11
N LEU A 224 27.65 6.13 -11.46
CA LEU A 224 27.10 6.05 -10.11
C LEU A 224 28.09 6.68 -9.14
N MET A 225 27.74 7.86 -8.61
CA MET A 225 28.55 8.62 -7.66
C MET A 225 28.16 8.30 -6.21
N LEU A 226 26.86 8.10 -5.96
CA LEU A 226 26.33 7.78 -4.65
C LEU A 226 25.45 6.52 -4.73
N ASP A 227 25.73 5.56 -3.86
CA ASP A 227 24.95 4.33 -3.70
C ASP A 227 24.86 3.96 -2.21
N ARG A 228 23.73 4.31 -1.59
CA ARG A 228 23.49 4.14 -0.15
C ARG A 228 22.15 3.45 0.10
N PRO A 229 22.07 2.13 -0.16
CA PRO A 229 20.88 1.38 0.19
C PRO A 229 20.68 1.35 1.70
N ARG A 230 19.43 1.50 2.15
CA ARG A 230 19.04 1.27 3.54
C ARG A 230 18.81 -0.23 3.74
N THR A 231 19.53 -0.81 4.68
CA THR A 231 19.37 -2.21 5.12
C THR A 231 18.40 -2.26 6.29
N ILE A 232 17.44 -3.18 6.22
CA ILE A 232 16.41 -3.37 7.22
C ILE A 232 16.45 -4.83 7.69
N VAL A 233 16.49 -5.03 8.99
CA VAL A 233 16.35 -6.34 9.63
C VAL A 233 15.14 -6.33 10.53
N SER A 234 14.40 -7.43 10.62
CA SER A 234 13.25 -7.53 11.53
C SER A 234 13.12 -8.91 12.16
N LEU A 235 12.52 -8.96 13.35
CA LEU A 235 12.16 -10.16 14.09
C LEU A 235 10.71 -10.02 14.56
N LYS A 236 9.92 -11.06 14.28
CA LYS A 236 8.52 -11.17 14.69
C LYS A 236 8.32 -12.46 15.46
N ALA A 237 7.66 -12.39 16.62
CA ALA A 237 7.22 -13.55 17.38
C ALA A 237 5.72 -13.42 17.64
N GLU A 238 4.96 -14.41 17.24
CA GLU A 238 3.50 -14.47 17.37
C GLU A 238 3.11 -15.67 18.23
N ARG A 239 2.12 -15.45 19.09
CA ARG A 239 1.36 -16.53 19.73
C ARG A 239 -0.11 -16.33 19.38
N LEU A 240 -0.75 -17.36 18.87
CA LEU A 240 -2.18 -17.32 18.56
C LEU A 240 -2.93 -18.53 19.14
N ALA A 241 -4.20 -18.33 19.43
CA ALA A 241 -5.19 -19.37 19.65
C ALA A 241 -6.32 -19.16 18.64
N LEU A 242 -6.52 -20.14 17.77
CA LEU A 242 -7.60 -20.11 16.79
C LEU A 242 -8.92 -20.48 17.49
N PRO A 243 -10.04 -19.87 17.10
CA PRO A 243 -11.36 -20.28 17.56
C PRO A 243 -11.70 -21.66 16.97
N GLU A 244 -12.25 -22.55 17.78
CA GLU A 244 -12.64 -23.91 17.33
C GLU A 244 -14.04 -23.93 16.69
N SER A 245 -14.89 -22.98 17.06
CA SER A 245 -16.21 -22.74 16.49
C SER A 245 -16.47 -21.25 16.20
N PRO A 246 -17.49 -20.90 15.41
CA PRO A 246 -17.79 -19.50 15.09
C PRO A 246 -18.06 -18.59 16.30
N ASP A 247 -18.55 -19.18 17.39
CA ASP A 247 -18.89 -18.45 18.63
C ASP A 247 -17.72 -18.42 19.63
N ASP A 248 -16.64 -19.14 19.36
CA ASP A 248 -15.44 -19.13 20.21
C ASP A 248 -14.59 -17.89 19.95
N LEU A 249 -13.89 -17.47 21.01
CA LEU A 249 -12.96 -16.35 20.96
C LEU A 249 -11.56 -16.82 20.56
N GLY A 250 -11.11 -16.39 19.40
CA GLY A 250 -9.71 -16.42 19.01
C GLY A 250 -8.95 -15.23 19.59
N TRP A 251 -7.65 -15.43 19.81
CA TRP A 251 -6.78 -14.33 20.22
C TRP A 251 -5.36 -14.50 19.71
N LYS A 252 -4.64 -13.37 19.57
CA LYS A 252 -3.23 -13.35 19.22
C LYS A 252 -2.47 -12.27 19.95
N VAL A 253 -1.18 -12.51 20.14
CA VAL A 253 -0.19 -11.52 20.57
C VAL A 253 1.00 -11.59 19.63
N VAL A 254 1.39 -10.44 19.08
CA VAL A 254 2.57 -10.29 18.24
C VAL A 254 3.56 -9.38 18.93
N LEU A 255 4.82 -9.81 19.05
CA LEU A 255 5.96 -8.98 19.41
C LEU A 255 6.77 -8.73 18.14
N TYR A 256 7.13 -7.47 17.92
CA TYR A 256 7.81 -7.04 16.71
C TYR A 256 8.98 -6.12 17.02
N GLY A 257 10.07 -6.28 16.28
CA GLY A 257 11.17 -5.34 16.26
C GLY A 257 11.87 -5.30 14.91
N GLU A 258 12.38 -4.13 14.54
CA GLU A 258 13.18 -3.93 13.33
C GLU A 258 14.30 -2.92 13.58
N GLY A 259 15.37 -3.04 12.79
CA GLY A 259 16.50 -2.13 12.75
C GLY A 259 16.75 -1.64 11.33
N HIS A 260 17.02 -0.35 11.19
CA HIS A 260 17.28 0.35 9.94
C HIS A 260 18.72 0.86 9.95
N PHE A 261 19.45 0.69 8.86
CA PHE A 261 20.85 1.08 8.75
C PHE A 261 21.16 1.62 7.37
N ILE A 262 21.78 2.79 7.28
CA ILE A 262 22.29 3.35 6.03
C ILE A 262 23.76 3.74 6.22
N ALA A 263 24.63 3.34 5.29
CA ALA A 263 26.05 3.68 5.34
C ALA A 263 26.26 5.16 4.97
N SER A 264 27.41 5.74 5.31
CA SER A 264 27.79 7.07 4.85
C SER A 264 28.05 7.10 3.34
N GLY A 265 28.09 8.30 2.75
CA GLY A 265 28.48 8.49 1.36
C GLY A 265 28.77 9.94 1.04
N THR A 266 29.05 10.23 -0.23
CA THR A 266 29.37 11.58 -0.70
C THR A 266 28.46 11.94 -1.85
N LEU A 267 27.67 12.99 -1.67
CA LEU A 267 26.87 13.62 -2.71
C LEU A 267 27.73 14.64 -3.46
N VAL A 268 27.66 14.66 -4.79
CA VAL A 268 28.31 15.71 -5.59
C VAL A 268 27.27 16.75 -5.99
N ARG A 269 27.44 18.00 -5.55
CA ARG A 269 26.55 19.11 -5.89
C ARG A 269 26.76 19.57 -7.33
N GLU A 270 25.82 20.36 -7.84
CA GLU A 270 25.88 20.89 -9.22
C GLU A 270 27.15 21.71 -9.50
N ASP A 271 27.64 22.44 -8.49
CA ASP A 271 28.88 23.23 -8.55
C ASP A 271 30.16 22.38 -8.41
N ARG A 272 30.02 21.04 -8.45
CA ARG A 272 31.09 20.04 -8.28
C ARG A 272 31.70 20.01 -6.89
N THR A 273 31.10 20.67 -5.90
CA THR A 273 31.50 20.47 -4.51
C THR A 273 31.01 19.12 -3.99
N GLU A 274 31.81 18.52 -3.12
CA GLU A 274 31.45 17.28 -2.45
C GLU A 274 30.79 17.60 -1.11
N GLU A 275 29.70 16.92 -0.84
CA GLU A 275 28.99 16.98 0.41
C GLU A 275 28.96 15.60 1.05
N TRP A 276 29.50 15.52 2.26
CA TRP A 276 29.45 14.31 3.05
C TRP A 276 28.05 14.08 3.61
N LEU A 277 27.57 12.85 3.46
CA LEU A 277 26.36 12.31 4.06
C LEU A 277 26.75 11.27 5.12
N PRO A 278 26.34 11.45 6.38
CA PRO A 278 26.70 10.54 7.47
C PRO A 278 26.05 9.17 7.32
N ASP A 279 26.63 8.15 7.96
CA ASP A 279 25.88 6.94 8.29
C ASP A 279 24.77 7.27 9.29
N ASP A 280 23.69 6.51 9.24
CA ASP A 280 22.55 6.69 10.12
C ASP A 280 21.86 5.36 10.42
N GLN A 281 21.09 5.33 11.50
CA GLN A 281 20.42 4.14 11.98
C GLN A 281 19.10 4.46 12.67
N GLY A 282 18.27 3.43 12.83
CA GLY A 282 17.01 3.55 13.54
C GLY A 282 16.45 2.20 13.93
N TRP A 283 15.35 2.23 14.65
CA TRP A 283 14.69 1.03 15.15
C TRP A 283 13.20 1.27 15.30
N VAL A 284 12.44 0.18 15.27
CA VAL A 284 11.04 0.15 15.69
C VAL A 284 10.86 -1.05 16.59
N ALA A 285 10.06 -0.88 17.64
CA ALA A 285 9.59 -1.95 18.49
C ALA A 285 8.09 -1.81 18.73
N GLY A 286 7.39 -2.93 18.83
CA GLY A 286 5.97 -2.87 19.13
C GLY A 286 5.34 -4.20 19.50
N VAL A 287 4.10 -4.09 19.95
CA VAL A 287 3.25 -5.22 20.31
C VAL A 287 1.87 -5.04 19.71
N GLN A 288 1.29 -6.13 19.23
CA GLN A 288 -0.11 -6.21 18.87
C GLN A 288 -0.83 -7.20 19.77
N GLY A 289 -2.00 -6.83 20.28
CA GLY A 289 -3.00 -7.74 20.81
C GLY A 289 -4.21 -7.80 19.89
N GLY A 290 -4.68 -9.00 19.57
CA GLY A 290 -5.85 -9.20 18.71
C GLY A 290 -6.83 -10.19 19.33
N LEU A 291 -8.12 -9.89 19.20
CA LEU A 291 -9.25 -10.74 19.55
C LEU A 291 -10.15 -10.87 18.32
N TRP A 292 -10.70 -12.06 18.05
CA TRP A 292 -11.66 -12.24 16.96
C TRP A 292 -12.61 -13.40 17.21
N THR A 293 -13.74 -13.41 16.49
CA THR A 293 -14.67 -14.54 16.42
C THR A 293 -14.66 -15.13 15.01
N GLY A 294 -15.27 -16.30 14.82
CA GLY A 294 -15.43 -16.85 13.47
C GLY A 294 -16.50 -16.14 12.62
N ARG A 295 -17.17 -15.11 13.15
CA ARG A 295 -18.23 -14.34 12.47
C ARG A 295 -17.71 -13.07 11.78
N GLY A 296 -16.41 -12.81 11.84
CA GLY A 296 -15.79 -11.59 11.31
C GLY A 296 -15.72 -10.44 12.31
N ASP A 297 -16.10 -10.66 13.57
CA ASP A 297 -15.86 -9.71 14.65
C ASP A 297 -14.38 -9.70 15.00
N PHE A 298 -13.78 -8.53 15.19
CA PHE A 298 -12.42 -8.43 15.71
C PHE A 298 -12.15 -7.13 16.47
N LEU A 299 -11.12 -7.17 17.31
CA LEU A 299 -10.51 -6.01 17.94
C LEU A 299 -8.99 -6.21 17.96
N ASN A 300 -8.27 -5.29 17.34
CA ASN A 300 -6.82 -5.22 17.38
C ASN A 300 -6.39 -3.93 18.10
N LEU A 301 -5.34 -4.05 18.90
CA LEU A 301 -4.67 -2.96 19.60
C LEU A 301 -3.18 -3.08 19.32
N TRP A 302 -2.56 -1.99 18.88
CA TRP A 302 -1.11 -1.90 18.65
C TRP A 302 -0.51 -0.82 19.53
N LEU A 303 0.68 -1.12 20.04
CA LEU A 303 1.59 -0.16 20.62
C LEU A 303 2.88 -0.20 19.79
N ARG A 304 3.27 0.95 19.24
CA ARG A 304 4.47 1.14 18.41
C ARG A 304 5.33 2.22 19.03
N THR A 305 6.64 2.00 19.04
CA THR A 305 7.62 3.07 19.24
C THR A 305 8.76 2.91 18.26
N GLY A 306 9.29 4.03 17.78
CA GLY A 306 10.43 4.06 16.87
C GLY A 306 11.40 5.15 17.25
N GLY A 307 12.64 4.99 16.80
CA GLY A 307 13.69 5.98 16.97
C GLY A 307 14.64 6.00 15.78
N GLY A 308 15.34 7.11 15.57
CA GLY A 308 16.24 7.24 14.43
C GLY A 308 15.47 7.20 13.10
N LEU A 309 16.09 6.58 12.09
CA LEU A 309 15.44 6.26 10.81
C LEU A 309 14.11 5.48 10.96
N GLY A 310 13.91 4.74 12.04
CA GLY A 310 12.69 3.94 12.28
C GLY A 310 11.51 4.76 12.80
N ALA A 311 11.74 6.00 13.26
CA ALA A 311 10.65 6.95 13.54
C ALA A 311 9.96 7.45 12.25
N TYR A 312 10.64 7.28 11.10
CA TYR A 312 10.13 7.57 9.76
C TYR A 312 9.69 6.29 9.05
N GLY A 313 8.91 6.44 7.97
CA GLY A 313 8.61 5.33 7.07
C GLY A 313 9.87 4.77 6.40
N GLU A 314 9.87 3.48 6.07
CA GLU A 314 10.99 2.80 5.40
C GLU A 314 11.25 3.35 3.99
N MET A 315 10.21 3.87 3.33
CA MET A 315 10.30 4.57 2.04
C MET A 315 10.31 6.11 2.18
N ALA A 316 10.40 6.64 3.40
CA ALA A 316 10.48 8.08 3.63
C ALA A 316 11.93 8.58 3.64
N ILE A 317 12.12 9.77 3.08
CA ILE A 317 13.32 10.58 3.24
C ILE A 317 13.17 11.35 4.57
N PRO A 318 14.05 11.17 5.57
CA PRO A 318 13.98 11.91 6.80
C PRO A 318 14.06 13.43 6.56
N PHE A 319 13.19 14.18 7.24
CA PHE A 319 13.27 15.63 7.39
C PHE A 319 13.70 15.95 8.83
N GLY A 320 13.90 17.23 9.18
CA GLY A 320 14.20 17.60 10.58
C GLY A 320 15.41 16.85 11.13
N VAL A 321 16.48 16.71 10.33
CA VAL A 321 17.70 16.01 10.75
C VAL A 321 18.58 16.93 11.58
N ASP A 322 19.44 16.33 12.42
CA ASP A 322 20.38 17.09 13.23
C ASP A 322 21.44 17.85 12.41
N GLN A 323 22.32 18.58 13.09
CA GLN A 323 23.39 19.35 12.42
C GLN A 323 24.43 18.48 11.69
N GLU A 324 24.46 17.19 11.98
CA GLU A 324 25.32 16.20 11.36
C GLU A 324 24.60 15.48 10.20
N LYS A 325 23.32 15.81 9.96
CA LYS A 325 22.39 15.22 8.97
C LYS A 325 21.96 13.80 9.32
N ARG A 326 21.80 13.53 10.61
CA ARG A 326 21.30 12.26 11.11
C ARG A 326 19.91 12.42 11.72
N ALA A 327 19.13 11.36 11.62
CA ALA A 327 17.80 11.24 12.21
C ALA A 327 17.85 10.62 13.62
N LEU A 328 19.03 10.32 14.17
CA LEU A 328 19.24 9.51 15.39
C LEU A 328 18.35 9.89 16.59
N ASP A 329 18.15 11.18 16.80
CA ASP A 329 17.39 11.71 17.95
C ASP A 329 15.88 11.78 17.69
N ALA A 330 15.42 11.50 16.47
CA ALA A 330 13.99 11.46 16.15
C ALA A 330 13.31 10.31 16.89
N THR A 331 12.08 10.55 17.34
CA THR A 331 11.29 9.58 18.09
C THR A 331 9.84 9.54 17.63
N GLU A 332 9.27 8.33 17.68
CA GLU A 332 7.87 8.09 17.44
C GLU A 332 7.28 7.23 18.56
N PHE A 333 6.06 7.56 18.94
CA PHE A 333 5.20 6.70 19.74
C PHE A 333 3.80 6.68 19.13
N ALA A 334 3.20 5.51 18.98
CA ALA A 334 1.81 5.39 18.55
C ALA A 334 1.04 4.32 19.32
N LEU A 335 -0.20 4.66 19.67
CA LEU A 335 -1.21 3.74 20.19
C LEU A 335 -2.35 3.69 19.18
N VAL A 336 -2.70 2.48 18.73
CA VAL A 336 -3.60 2.28 17.59
C VAL A 336 -4.62 1.22 17.93
N ALA A 337 -5.87 1.41 17.56
CA ALA A 337 -6.93 0.42 17.72
C ALA A 337 -7.77 0.33 16.45
N ALA A 338 -8.20 -0.88 16.09
CA ALA A 338 -9.12 -1.13 15.00
C ALA A 338 -10.03 -2.30 15.35
N GLY A 339 -11.29 -2.24 14.95
CA GLY A 339 -12.24 -3.31 15.24
C GLY A 339 -13.41 -3.37 14.29
N ASN A 340 -14.04 -4.54 14.26
CA ASN A 340 -15.27 -4.82 13.56
C ASN A 340 -16.24 -5.56 14.49
N LEU A 341 -17.53 -5.23 14.37
CA LEU A 341 -18.62 -5.94 15.00
C LEU A 341 -19.70 -6.22 13.97
N GLU A 342 -20.14 -7.47 13.87
CA GLU A 342 -21.16 -7.94 12.94
C GLU A 342 -22.39 -8.45 13.71
N LEU A 343 -23.54 -7.81 13.49
CA LEU A 343 -24.86 -8.22 13.96
C LEU A 343 -25.79 -8.46 12.75
N ASP A 344 -27.01 -8.96 13.01
CA ASP A 344 -27.90 -9.40 11.94
C ASP A 344 -28.29 -8.31 10.93
N TRP A 345 -28.63 -7.12 11.44
CA TRP A 345 -29.09 -5.98 10.66
C TRP A 345 -28.10 -4.80 10.71
N PHE A 346 -26.98 -4.95 11.42
CA PHE A 346 -26.06 -3.88 11.75
C PHE A 346 -24.61 -4.37 11.78
N GLY A 347 -23.69 -3.57 11.27
CA GLY A 347 -22.26 -3.76 11.46
C GLY A 347 -21.61 -2.47 11.95
N LEU A 348 -20.46 -2.55 12.60
CA LEU A 348 -19.69 -1.38 13.01
C LEU A 348 -18.20 -1.64 12.78
N LEU A 349 -17.61 -0.87 11.87
CA LEU A 349 -16.16 -0.70 11.80
C LEU A 349 -15.75 0.52 12.62
N GLY A 350 -14.66 0.39 13.36
CA GLY A 350 -14.09 1.49 14.12
C GLY A 350 -12.57 1.46 14.10
N ALA A 351 -11.95 2.64 14.08
CA ALA A 351 -10.52 2.78 14.20
C ALA A 351 -10.17 4.08 14.94
N ALA A 352 -9.12 4.05 15.75
CA ALA A 352 -8.57 5.23 16.39
C ALA A 352 -7.06 5.11 16.54
N TYR A 353 -6.37 6.24 16.52
CA TYR A 353 -4.97 6.26 16.92
C TYR A 353 -4.58 7.58 17.57
N ALA A 354 -3.57 7.52 18.43
CA ALA A 354 -2.84 8.67 18.93
C ALA A 354 -1.35 8.45 18.61
N ARG A 355 -0.69 9.47 18.06
CA ARG A 355 0.73 9.43 17.69
C ARG A 355 1.44 10.68 18.19
N TRP A 356 2.62 10.48 18.76
CA TRP A 356 3.60 11.52 19.02
C TRP A 356 4.78 11.30 18.09
N PHE A 357 5.25 12.40 17.50
CA PHE A 357 6.45 12.42 16.69
C PHE A 357 7.27 13.66 17.05
N GLU A 358 8.57 13.46 17.25
CA GLU A 358 9.58 14.49 17.44
C GLU A 358 10.70 14.17 16.45
N ASP A 359 11.12 15.13 15.63
CA ASP A 359 12.24 14.92 14.71
C ASP A 359 13.61 15.00 15.42
N ALA A 360 14.70 15.00 14.67
CA ALA A 360 16.06 14.96 15.22
C ALA A 360 16.70 16.34 15.33
N ASP A 361 16.02 17.41 14.92
CA ASP A 361 16.61 18.73 14.90
C ASP A 361 16.72 19.32 16.33
N ARG A 362 17.33 20.51 16.44
CA ARG A 362 17.51 21.13 17.77
C ARG A 362 16.31 21.95 18.22
N ASN A 363 15.39 22.25 17.32
CA ASN A 363 14.29 23.16 17.49
C ASN A 363 13.02 22.44 17.93
N ARG A 364 12.93 22.10 19.21
CA ARG A 364 11.78 21.40 19.80
C ARG A 364 10.44 22.17 19.84
N TYR A 365 10.35 23.30 19.14
CA TYR A 365 9.21 24.21 19.17
C TYR A 365 8.83 24.65 17.76
N ASP A 366 8.69 23.69 16.84
CA ASP A 366 8.19 23.85 15.48
C ASP A 366 6.99 22.94 15.18
N LEU A 367 6.61 22.93 13.90
CA LEU A 367 5.34 22.42 13.44
C LEU A 367 5.39 20.91 13.13
N ASP A 368 6.58 20.39 12.92
CA ASP A 368 6.93 18.99 12.65
C ASP A 368 6.79 18.14 13.91
N ASP A 369 7.18 18.68 15.06
CA ASP A 369 7.01 18.07 16.38
C ASP A 369 5.55 18.14 16.82
N ALA A 370 4.85 17.00 16.86
CA ALA A 370 3.40 17.02 17.06
C ALA A 370 2.80 15.78 17.72
N TRP A 371 1.75 16.04 18.51
CA TRP A 371 0.72 15.06 18.81
C TRP A 371 -0.33 15.09 17.70
N GLU A 372 -0.71 13.93 17.20
CA GLU A 372 -1.87 13.77 16.34
C GLU A 372 -2.79 12.66 16.82
N PHE A 373 -4.07 12.79 16.48
CA PHE A 373 -5.11 11.81 16.79
C PHE A 373 -6.12 11.75 15.66
N ALA A 374 -6.56 10.53 15.35
CA ALA A 374 -7.72 10.31 14.50
C ALA A 374 -8.66 9.27 15.10
N LEU A 375 -9.95 9.44 14.82
CA LEU A 375 -11.03 8.50 15.12
C LEU A 375 -11.92 8.39 13.88
N ALA A 376 -12.30 7.18 13.51
CA ALA A 376 -13.31 6.92 12.49
C ALA A 376 -14.25 5.81 12.98
N LEU A 377 -15.55 6.05 12.88
CA LEU A 377 -16.60 5.08 13.16
C LEU A 377 -17.51 4.98 11.95
N ARG A 378 -17.67 3.77 11.42
CA ARG A 378 -18.48 3.47 10.25
C ARG A 378 -19.51 2.38 10.57
N PRO A 379 -20.68 2.76 11.12
CA PRO A 379 -21.82 1.85 11.18
C PRO A 379 -22.36 1.53 9.78
N HIS A 380 -22.75 0.27 9.58
CA HIS A 380 -23.44 -0.27 8.41
C HIS A 380 -24.83 -0.78 8.82
N PHE A 381 -25.84 -0.42 8.06
CA PHE A 381 -27.20 -0.94 8.19
C PHE A 381 -27.51 -1.86 7.01
N TYR A 382 -27.79 -3.12 7.30
CA TYR A 382 -28.06 -4.16 6.31
C TYR A 382 -29.55 -4.17 5.99
N LEU A 383 -29.95 -3.58 4.86
CA LEU A 383 -31.37 -3.57 4.46
C LEU A 383 -31.78 -4.93 3.88
N ASN A 384 -30.85 -5.59 3.19
CA ASN A 384 -30.90 -6.98 2.74
C ASN A 384 -29.45 -7.45 2.46
N ASP A 385 -29.29 -8.65 1.91
CA ASP A 385 -27.97 -9.25 1.66
C ASP A 385 -27.10 -8.51 0.64
N TRP A 386 -27.69 -7.64 -0.20
CA TRP A 386 -26.98 -6.99 -1.30
C TRP A 386 -27.05 -5.47 -1.25
N PHE A 387 -27.86 -4.88 -0.37
CA PHE A 387 -28.01 -3.43 -0.27
C PHE A 387 -27.85 -2.99 1.18
N HIS A 388 -26.84 -2.17 1.40
CA HIS A 388 -26.52 -1.62 2.71
C HIS A 388 -26.52 -0.10 2.66
N VAL A 389 -26.68 0.52 3.82
CA VAL A 389 -26.40 1.94 4.00
C VAL A 389 -25.36 2.06 5.10
N ALA A 390 -24.19 2.60 4.77
CA ALA A 390 -23.20 2.97 5.78
C ALA A 390 -23.22 4.47 6.03
N VAL A 391 -22.92 4.87 7.26
CA VAL A 391 -22.55 6.25 7.56
C VAL A 391 -21.19 6.24 8.22
N GLU A 392 -20.38 7.26 8.01
CA GLU A 392 -19.09 7.41 8.69
C GLU A 392 -19.04 8.76 9.41
N ALA A 393 -18.57 8.76 10.64
CA ALA A 393 -18.14 9.96 11.34
C ALA A 393 -16.65 9.81 11.65
N SER A 394 -15.87 10.84 11.32
CA SER A 394 -14.46 10.88 11.69
C SER A 394 -14.05 12.23 12.26
N TYR A 395 -13.03 12.19 13.09
CA TYR A 395 -12.44 13.35 13.73
C TYR A 395 -10.92 13.22 13.66
N GLN A 396 -10.27 14.34 13.38
CA GLN A 396 -8.83 14.46 13.31
C GLN A 396 -8.41 15.69 14.09
N PHE A 397 -7.30 15.61 14.81
CA PHE A 397 -6.59 16.80 15.25
C PHE A 397 -5.08 16.60 15.23
N ARG A 398 -4.37 17.72 15.04
CA ARG A 398 -2.92 17.81 15.21
C ARG A 398 -2.60 18.99 16.12
N LYS A 399 -1.70 18.77 17.07
CA LYS A 399 -1.19 19.77 17.98
C LYS A 399 0.33 19.75 17.93
N SER A 400 0.89 20.74 17.25
CA SER A 400 2.34 20.90 17.16
C SER A 400 2.91 21.66 18.36
N ALA A 401 4.23 21.56 18.56
CA ALA A 401 4.94 22.26 19.62
C ALA A 401 5.18 23.75 19.29
N GLY A 402 5.27 24.08 18.01
CA GLY A 402 5.54 25.41 17.48
C GLY A 402 4.33 26.30 17.25
N LEU A 403 4.62 27.51 16.79
CA LEU A 403 3.63 28.53 16.44
C LEU A 403 3.26 28.40 14.96
N ALA A 404 1.98 28.61 14.65
CA ALA A 404 1.53 28.65 13.26
C ALA A 404 2.20 29.81 12.53
N VAL A 405 2.65 29.56 11.29
CA VAL A 405 3.45 30.50 10.50
C VAL A 405 2.73 31.84 10.30
N GLU A 406 1.42 31.79 10.04
CA GLU A 406 0.63 32.96 9.68
C GLU A 406 0.16 33.76 10.88
N SER A 407 -0.37 33.10 11.91
CA SER A 407 -0.90 33.79 13.09
C SER A 407 0.16 34.11 14.13
N GLY A 408 1.29 33.39 14.13
CA GLY A 408 2.30 33.48 15.18
C GLY A 408 1.82 32.98 16.54
N GLU A 409 0.72 32.24 16.58
CA GLU A 409 0.08 31.72 17.79
C GLU A 409 0.04 30.18 17.76
N PRO A 410 -0.09 29.51 18.93
CA PRO A 410 -0.34 28.08 18.96
C PRO A 410 -1.71 27.76 18.36
N GLU A 411 -1.72 26.98 17.28
CA GLU A 411 -2.95 26.51 16.63
C GLU A 411 -3.13 25.00 16.80
N THR A 412 -4.38 24.54 16.70
CA THR A 412 -4.69 23.10 16.74
C THR A 412 -5.63 22.79 15.58
N PRO A 413 -5.07 22.46 14.40
CA PRO A 413 -5.82 21.97 13.26
C PRO A 413 -6.77 20.84 13.64
N GLN A 414 -8.04 20.99 13.28
CA GLN A 414 -9.10 20.00 13.52
C GLN A 414 -10.00 19.86 12.31
N ILE A 415 -10.39 18.62 12.01
CA ILE A 415 -11.37 18.33 10.95
C ILE A 415 -12.39 17.31 11.48
N TRP A 416 -13.67 17.64 11.38
CA TRP A 416 -14.76 16.67 11.47
C TRP A 416 -15.21 16.27 10.06
N LYS A 417 -15.46 14.99 9.83
CA LYS A 417 -16.07 14.53 8.57
C LYS A 417 -17.25 13.62 8.83
N PHE A 418 -18.28 13.78 8.01
CA PHE A 418 -19.50 12.97 8.06
C PHE A 418 -19.86 12.49 6.67
N ALA A 419 -20.02 11.19 6.48
CA ALA A 419 -20.37 10.58 5.20
C ALA A 419 -21.65 9.74 5.29
N ALA A 420 -22.42 9.71 4.21
CA ALA A 420 -23.49 8.75 3.96
C ALA A 420 -23.20 7.97 2.68
N MET A 421 -23.40 6.65 2.74
CA MET A 421 -22.97 5.71 1.71
C MET A 421 -24.01 4.62 1.46
N PRO A 422 -25.05 4.87 0.64
CA PRO A 422 -25.84 3.77 0.10
C PRO A 422 -24.98 2.95 -0.86
N MET A 423 -25.00 1.63 -0.69
CA MET A 423 -24.11 0.73 -1.41
C MET A 423 -24.80 -0.58 -1.82
N TRP A 424 -24.37 -1.07 -2.97
CA TRP A 424 -24.69 -2.40 -3.48
C TRP A 424 -23.49 -3.32 -3.31
N VAL A 425 -23.69 -4.46 -2.65
CA VAL A 425 -22.66 -5.43 -2.25
C VAL A 425 -23.08 -6.82 -2.74
N PRO A 426 -22.79 -7.19 -3.99
CA PRO A 426 -23.35 -8.40 -4.61
C PRO A 426 -22.93 -9.73 -3.99
N LEU A 427 -21.80 -9.77 -3.26
CA LEU A 427 -21.28 -11.00 -2.65
C LEU A 427 -21.75 -11.22 -1.20
N GLY A 428 -22.64 -10.37 -0.70
CA GLY A 428 -23.32 -10.60 0.57
C GLY A 428 -23.00 -9.57 1.66
N ARG A 429 -23.65 -9.78 2.80
CA ARG A 429 -23.55 -8.93 3.99
C ARG A 429 -22.14 -8.87 4.56
N GLY A 430 -21.80 -7.75 5.21
CA GLY A 430 -20.60 -7.56 6.02
C GLY A 430 -19.95 -6.20 5.78
N THR A 431 -19.32 -5.63 6.80
CA THR A 431 -18.63 -4.33 6.71
C THR A 431 -17.39 -4.41 5.82
N LEU A 432 -16.72 -5.57 5.84
CA LEU A 432 -15.58 -5.93 5.00
C LEU A 432 -15.99 -6.77 3.77
N SER A 433 -17.28 -6.85 3.44
CA SER A 433 -17.71 -7.59 2.24
C SER A 433 -17.49 -6.77 0.98
N ARG A 434 -16.91 -7.40 -0.04
CA ARG A 434 -16.57 -6.79 -1.33
C ARG A 434 -16.92 -7.72 -2.49
N PRO A 435 -17.09 -7.20 -3.73
CA PRO A 435 -17.01 -5.79 -4.12
C PRO A 435 -18.17 -4.95 -3.56
N GLN A 436 -17.95 -3.65 -3.45
CA GLN A 436 -19.01 -2.68 -3.16
C GLN A 436 -19.04 -1.61 -4.24
N ILE A 437 -20.24 -1.27 -4.72
CA ILE A 437 -20.49 -0.07 -5.51
C ILE A 437 -21.25 0.89 -4.60
N ARG A 438 -20.70 2.07 -4.36
CA ARG A 438 -21.24 3.02 -3.38
C ARG A 438 -21.34 4.42 -3.97
N LEU A 439 -22.46 5.06 -3.71
CA LEU A 439 -22.54 6.52 -3.75
C LEU A 439 -21.99 7.02 -2.40
N VAL A 440 -21.21 8.09 -2.41
CA VAL A 440 -20.67 8.71 -1.21
C VAL A 440 -21.05 10.18 -1.24
N TYR A 441 -21.72 10.65 -0.21
CA TYR A 441 -21.79 12.08 0.10
C TYR A 441 -21.11 12.30 1.44
N GLN A 442 -20.05 13.09 1.44
CA GLN A 442 -19.35 13.47 2.65
C GLN A 442 -19.21 14.99 2.73
N ILE A 443 -19.31 15.50 3.96
CA ILE A 443 -18.94 16.85 4.34
C ILE A 443 -17.71 16.81 5.24
N SER A 444 -16.78 17.73 5.02
CA SER A 444 -15.64 17.96 5.90
C SER A 444 -15.74 19.38 6.46
N LEU A 445 -15.59 19.50 7.77
CA LEU A 445 -15.74 20.73 8.55
C LEU A 445 -14.38 21.04 9.22
N PRO A 446 -13.44 21.65 8.47
CA PRO A 446 -12.18 22.12 9.02
C PRO A 446 -12.41 23.37 9.90
N ASN A 447 -11.66 23.50 10.99
CA ASN A 447 -11.55 24.79 11.68
C ASN A 447 -10.56 25.73 10.96
N ASP A 448 -10.48 26.99 11.40
CA ASP A 448 -9.55 27.98 10.82
C ASP A 448 -8.11 27.48 10.82
N ALA A 449 -7.67 26.89 11.94
CA ALA A 449 -6.33 26.31 12.06
C ALA A 449 -6.04 25.21 11.03
N ALA A 450 -7.01 24.33 10.73
CA ALA A 450 -6.87 23.32 9.69
C ALA A 450 -6.76 23.96 8.31
N ARG A 451 -7.53 25.02 8.03
CA ARG A 451 -7.42 25.74 6.76
C ARG A 451 -6.09 26.46 6.62
N ASN A 452 -5.50 26.91 7.72
CA ASN A 452 -4.17 27.52 7.73
C ASN A 452 -3.02 26.52 7.50
N THR A 453 -3.28 25.20 7.54
CA THR A 453 -2.26 24.21 7.11
C THR A 453 -2.17 24.09 5.59
N LEU A 454 -3.14 24.62 4.85
CA LEU A 454 -3.10 24.67 3.40
C LEU A 454 -2.24 25.86 2.95
N GLY A 455 -1.62 25.75 1.77
CA GLY A 455 -0.82 26.85 1.21
C GLY A 455 -1.65 28.12 1.01
N GLU A 456 -1.02 29.30 1.10
CA GLU A 456 -1.75 30.58 1.12
C GLU A 456 -2.68 30.79 -0.08
N ASP A 457 -2.29 30.29 -1.25
CA ASP A 457 -3.02 30.40 -2.51
C ASP A 457 -4.04 29.26 -2.74
N ASP A 458 -4.17 28.32 -1.81
CA ASP A 458 -5.12 27.20 -1.94
C ASP A 458 -6.56 27.70 -1.77
N PRO A 459 -7.45 27.53 -2.78
CA PRO A 459 -8.82 28.04 -2.72
C PRO A 459 -9.64 27.43 -1.59
N ARG A 460 -9.29 26.22 -1.12
CA ARG A 460 -9.98 25.54 0.00
C ARG A 460 -9.84 26.30 1.31
N ARG A 461 -8.86 27.20 1.44
CA ARG A 461 -8.75 28.10 2.61
C ARG A 461 -9.99 28.96 2.83
N ALA A 462 -10.70 29.32 1.76
CA ALA A 462 -11.89 30.15 1.83
C ALA A 462 -13.17 29.36 2.18
N HIS A 463 -13.10 28.03 2.28
CA HIS A 463 -14.28 27.19 2.44
C HIS A 463 -14.40 26.69 3.88
N ASP A 464 -15.48 27.06 4.57
CA ASP A 464 -15.78 26.52 5.91
C ASP A 464 -16.27 25.05 5.84
N VAL A 465 -16.69 24.62 4.64
CA VAL A 465 -17.20 23.28 4.35
C VAL A 465 -16.64 22.78 3.03
N GLU A 466 -16.03 21.61 3.05
CA GLU A 466 -15.62 20.87 1.87
C GLU A 466 -16.63 19.75 1.60
N HIS A 467 -17.02 19.58 0.33
CA HIS A 467 -17.94 18.53 -0.09
C HIS A 467 -17.20 17.48 -0.89
N PHE A 468 -17.58 16.22 -0.68
CA PHE A 468 -17.18 15.10 -1.52
C PHE A 468 -18.43 14.36 -1.95
N ILE A 469 -18.76 14.45 -3.24
CA ILE A 469 -19.90 13.75 -3.84
C ILE A 469 -19.36 12.81 -4.90
N GLY A 470 -19.35 11.52 -4.62
CA GLY A 470 -18.67 10.55 -5.46
C GLY A 470 -19.42 9.26 -5.71
N LEU A 471 -19.14 8.65 -6.85
CA LEU A 471 -19.50 7.28 -7.17
C LEU A 471 -18.21 6.46 -7.17
N GLN A 472 -18.15 5.44 -6.32
CA GLN A 472 -16.95 4.64 -6.12
C GLN A 472 -17.27 3.15 -6.22
N VAL A 473 -16.28 2.38 -6.67
CA VAL A 473 -16.23 0.93 -6.52
C VAL A 473 -14.95 0.56 -5.79
N GLU A 474 -15.06 -0.39 -4.88
CA GLU A 474 -13.91 -1.00 -4.20
C GLU A 474 -14.10 -2.51 -4.19
N TRP A 475 -13.03 -3.25 -4.45
CA TRP A 475 -13.07 -4.71 -4.49
C TRP A 475 -11.79 -5.31 -3.95
N TRP A 476 -11.92 -6.56 -3.51
CA TRP A 476 -10.82 -7.49 -3.44
C TRP A 476 -11.32 -8.89 -3.75
N TYR A 477 -10.44 -9.66 -4.36
CA TYR A 477 -10.63 -11.07 -4.62
C TYR A 477 -9.27 -11.71 -4.47
N ASN A 478 -9.13 -12.69 -3.56
CA ASN A 478 -7.87 -13.41 -3.38
C ASN A 478 -6.64 -12.49 -3.16
N SER A 479 -6.82 -11.25 -2.68
CA SER A 479 -5.72 -10.29 -2.46
C SER A 479 -4.88 -10.62 -1.22
N SER A 480 -5.33 -11.59 -0.42
CA SER A 480 -4.68 -12.08 0.79
C SER A 480 -3.60 -13.14 0.53
N TYR A 481 -3.25 -13.42 -0.73
CA TYR A 481 -2.12 -14.31 -1.07
C TYR A 481 -0.73 -13.72 -0.73
N ARG A 482 -0.63 -12.75 0.18
CA ARG A 482 0.60 -12.00 0.49
C ARG A 482 1.44 -12.62 1.60
#